data_AF-A0A6P8TYI3-F1
#
_entry.id   AF-A0A6P8TYI3-F1
#
_cell.length_a   1.000
_cell.length_b   1.000
_cell.length_c   1.000
_cell.angle_alpha   90.00
_cell.angle_beta   90.00
_cell.angle_gamma   90.00
#
_symmetry.space_group_name_H-M   'P 1'
#
loop_
_entity.id
_entity.type
_entity.pdbx_description
1 polymer ?
#
loop_
_entity_poly.entity_id
_entity_poly.type
_entity_poly.pdbx_seq_one_letter_code
_entity_poly.pdbx_strand_id
1 'polypeptide(L)'
;MEGGLIVLAAALLLFLSPEVQGTAHLSFSNNTQVNITRDGCGVSKLCVETPNNCDPSGNSSCLFASAVSSVPVPPYGVDLSVELSGESAGYIAVGLTANASEGTSMLVICAQNSSDNGTFFFRTMQRNNTDNMLTPTETRVKEIRGMVNGNMIKCEFTVPNLNASNIRSSEATTFSVLLGNGSFDGSVLGAFNLLFGSKPLDLIKPDSNVPPTAAPTTTAPISNTTIMPSNTTMPSNTTMPSNTTMPSNTTMPSNTTMPSNTTMPNNSGALQPHAVLLLLSVLTLSVLLRV
;
A
#
# COMPACT_ATOMS: atom_id res chain seq x y z
N MET A 1 -6.71 75.69 -11.85
CA MET A 1 -7.68 74.85 -11.12
C MET A 1 -7.84 73.57 -11.94
N GLU A 2 -6.74 72.84 -12.08
CA GLU A 2 -6.41 71.61 -11.31
C GLU A 2 -7.27 70.43 -11.74
N GLY A 3 -6.75 69.69 -12.72
CA GLY A 3 -7.24 68.36 -13.09
C GLY A 3 -6.69 67.33 -12.11
N GLY A 4 -7.58 66.74 -11.31
CA GLY A 4 -7.24 65.70 -10.35
C GLY A 4 -6.83 64.40 -11.05
N LEU A 5 -5.56 64.04 -10.88
CA LEU A 5 -4.97 62.79 -11.34
C LEU A 5 -5.38 61.66 -10.36
N ILE A 6 -6.32 60.81 -10.77
CA ILE A 6 -6.71 59.63 -9.97
C ILE A 6 -5.66 58.54 -10.19
N VAL A 7 -4.72 58.40 -9.24
CA VAL A 7 -3.75 57.31 -9.21
C VAL A 7 -4.44 56.06 -8.64
N LEU A 8 -4.76 55.11 -9.51
CA LEU A 8 -5.18 53.75 -9.12
C LEU A 8 -3.96 52.99 -8.59
N ALA A 9 -3.77 52.98 -7.27
CA ALA A 9 -2.82 52.09 -6.63
C ALA A 9 -3.39 50.67 -6.62
N ALA A 10 -2.95 49.84 -7.57
CA ALA A 10 -3.22 48.41 -7.55
C ALA A 10 -2.41 47.78 -6.40
N ALA A 11 -3.07 47.53 -5.26
CA ALA A 11 -2.50 46.75 -4.17
C ALA A 11 -2.38 45.29 -4.63
N LEU A 12 -1.18 44.90 -5.05
CA LEU A 12 -0.84 43.51 -5.34
C LEU A 12 -0.77 42.75 -4.00
N LEU A 13 -1.90 42.17 -3.58
CA LEU A 13 -1.92 41.21 -2.47
C LEU A 13 -1.19 39.95 -2.93
N LEU A 14 0.11 39.90 -2.67
CA LEU A 14 0.88 38.66 -2.70
C LEU A 14 0.37 37.79 -1.55
N PHE A 15 -0.59 36.92 -1.85
CA PHE A 15 -0.87 35.77 -1.01
C PHE A 15 0.38 34.88 -1.05
N LEU A 16 1.29 35.10 -0.12
CA LEU A 16 2.16 34.03 0.33
C LEU A 16 1.21 32.97 0.90
N SER A 17 0.86 31.96 0.09
CA SER A 17 0.35 30.71 0.65
C SER A 17 1.33 30.34 1.76
N PRO A 18 0.89 30.10 3.01
CA PRO A 18 1.81 29.60 4.01
C PRO A 18 2.43 28.34 3.42
N GLU A 19 3.73 28.40 3.17
CA GLU A 19 4.54 27.26 2.74
C GLU A 19 4.48 26.29 3.91
N VAL A 20 3.50 25.39 3.91
CA VAL A 20 3.42 24.32 4.89
C VAL A 20 4.51 23.33 4.47
N GLN A 21 5.61 23.33 5.22
CA GLN A 21 6.71 22.39 5.04
C GLN A 21 6.17 20.96 5.02
N GLY A 22 6.51 20.19 3.97
CA GLY A 22 5.99 18.84 3.69
C GLY A 22 6.46 17.71 4.61
N THR A 23 6.93 18.04 5.83
CA THR A 23 7.12 17.09 6.94
C THR A 23 5.82 16.83 7.72
N ALA A 24 4.69 17.24 7.14
CA ALA A 24 3.42 17.41 7.81
C ALA A 24 2.88 16.10 8.39
N HIS A 25 2.40 16.21 9.62
CA HIS A 25 1.57 15.22 10.29
C HIS A 25 0.22 15.15 9.58
N LEU A 26 -0.05 14.07 8.84
CA LEU A 26 -1.34 13.91 8.15
C LEU A 26 -2.30 13.15 9.07
N SER A 27 -3.19 13.88 9.72
CA SER A 27 -4.26 13.29 10.54
C SER A 27 -5.51 13.05 9.71
N PHE A 28 -6.15 11.91 9.94
CA PHE A 28 -7.39 11.53 9.25
C PHE A 28 -8.46 11.17 10.27
N SER A 29 -9.73 11.37 9.90
CA SER A 29 -10.85 10.87 10.69
C SER A 29 -10.84 9.34 10.68
N ASN A 30 -11.02 8.72 11.84
CA ASN A 30 -11.04 7.27 12.01
C ASN A 30 -12.38 6.63 11.56
N ASN A 31 -13.03 7.19 10.54
CA ASN A 31 -14.36 6.78 10.07
C ASN A 31 -14.32 5.89 8.82
N THR A 32 -13.15 5.63 8.26
CA THR A 32 -12.99 4.77 7.09
C THR A 32 -12.62 3.35 7.52
N GLN A 33 -13.47 2.39 7.19
CA GLN A 33 -13.15 0.97 7.38
C GLN A 33 -12.00 0.54 6.48
N VAL A 34 -10.97 -0.08 7.06
CA VAL A 34 -9.81 -0.66 6.34
C VAL A 34 -9.78 -2.16 6.64
N ASN A 35 -10.05 -2.97 5.62
CA ASN A 35 -10.11 -4.43 5.74
C ASN A 35 -8.89 -5.04 5.06
N ILE A 36 -7.96 -5.55 5.87
CA ILE A 36 -6.72 -6.19 5.39
C ILE A 36 -6.83 -7.68 5.68
N THR A 37 -6.54 -8.51 4.69
CA THR A 37 -6.56 -9.98 4.80
C THR A 37 -5.32 -10.58 4.15
N ARG A 38 -5.02 -11.85 4.45
CA ARG A 38 -3.98 -12.63 3.77
C ARG A 38 -4.39 -13.13 2.37
N ASP A 39 -5.61 -12.87 1.92
CA ASP A 39 -6.10 -13.42 0.66
C ASP A 39 -5.27 -12.92 -0.53
N GLY A 40 -4.85 -13.85 -1.39
CA GLY A 40 -4.04 -13.53 -2.57
C GLY A 40 -2.53 -13.40 -2.32
N CYS A 41 -2.05 -13.62 -1.09
CA CYS A 41 -0.63 -13.64 -0.79
C CYS A 41 0.13 -14.69 -1.63
N GLY A 42 1.18 -14.27 -2.31
CA GLY A 42 2.02 -15.12 -3.17
C GLY A 42 1.39 -15.45 -4.53
N VAL A 43 0.27 -14.80 -4.89
CA VAL A 43 -0.40 -14.91 -6.19
C VAL A 43 -0.71 -13.53 -6.77
N SER A 44 -1.58 -12.77 -6.11
CA SER A 44 -1.98 -11.43 -6.56
C SER A 44 -1.26 -10.31 -5.82
N LYS A 45 -0.73 -10.59 -4.62
CA LYS A 45 0.01 -9.62 -3.83
C LYS A 45 1.20 -10.25 -3.12
N LEU A 46 2.25 -9.46 -2.94
CA LEU A 46 3.39 -9.83 -2.12
C LEU A 46 2.98 -9.65 -0.65
N CYS A 47 3.33 -10.60 0.21
CA CYS A 47 3.05 -10.49 1.64
C CYS A 47 4.29 -10.79 2.45
N VAL A 48 4.42 -10.06 3.54
CA VAL A 48 5.39 -10.30 4.59
C VAL A 48 4.69 -10.18 5.92
N GLU A 49 5.04 -11.06 6.85
CA GLU A 49 4.36 -11.13 8.12
C GLU A 49 5.22 -11.67 9.25
N THR A 50 4.85 -11.30 10.47
CA THR A 50 5.37 -11.92 11.68
C THR A 50 4.28 -11.93 12.78
N PRO A 51 4.02 -13.07 13.44
CA PRO A 51 4.60 -14.40 13.20
C PRO A 51 4.12 -15.05 11.90
N ASN A 52 4.81 -16.10 11.44
CA ASN A 52 4.47 -16.81 10.20
C ASN A 52 3.03 -17.33 10.21
N ASN A 53 2.38 -17.33 9.04
CA ASN A 53 1.01 -17.84 8.84
C ASN A 53 -0.09 -17.09 9.62
N CYS A 54 0.17 -15.83 10.03
CA CYS A 54 -0.86 -14.99 10.59
C CYS A 54 -1.77 -14.38 9.51
N ASP A 55 -3.00 -14.05 9.89
CA ASP A 55 -3.96 -13.32 9.05
C ASP A 55 -4.51 -12.09 9.81
N PRO A 56 -4.31 -10.87 9.30
CA PRO A 56 -4.82 -9.64 9.92
C PRO A 56 -6.35 -9.51 9.89
N SER A 57 -7.06 -10.39 9.16
CA SER A 57 -8.52 -10.45 9.15
C SER A 57 -9.10 -11.05 10.43
N GLY A 58 -8.31 -11.87 11.13
CA GLY A 58 -8.70 -12.55 12.36
C GLY A 58 -8.44 -11.76 13.64
N ASN A 59 -8.48 -12.44 14.78
CA ASN A 59 -8.23 -11.87 16.10
C ASN A 59 -6.73 -11.93 16.51
N SER A 60 -5.81 -12.20 15.58
CA SER A 60 -4.38 -12.32 15.89
C SER A 60 -3.66 -10.97 15.81
N SER A 61 -2.81 -10.69 16.79
CA SER A 61 -1.97 -9.49 16.93
C SER A 61 -0.75 -9.50 15.98
N CYS A 62 -0.97 -9.75 14.70
CA CYS A 62 0.12 -9.91 13.76
C CYS A 62 0.56 -8.61 13.10
N LEU A 63 1.86 -8.48 12.91
CA LEU A 63 2.42 -7.44 12.07
C LEU A 63 2.51 -7.97 10.64
N PHE A 64 1.69 -7.41 9.76
CA PHE A 64 1.48 -7.86 8.39
C PHE A 64 1.59 -6.68 7.44
N ALA A 65 2.29 -6.87 6.33
CA ALA A 65 2.16 -5.97 5.19
C ALA A 65 1.97 -6.77 3.91
N SER A 66 1.16 -6.21 3.00
CA SER A 66 1.11 -6.68 1.62
C SER A 66 1.23 -5.55 0.63
N ALA A 67 1.73 -5.88 -0.56
CA ALA A 67 1.95 -4.92 -1.62
C ALA A 67 1.47 -5.46 -2.97
N VAL A 68 0.80 -4.60 -3.72
CA VAL A 68 0.38 -4.82 -5.10
C VAL A 68 1.04 -3.73 -5.95
N SER A 69 1.80 -4.15 -6.95
CA SER A 69 2.33 -3.23 -7.96
C SER A 69 1.32 -3.05 -9.09
N SER A 70 1.16 -1.82 -9.56
CA SER A 70 0.51 -1.57 -10.84
C SER A 70 1.36 -2.11 -12.00
N VAL A 71 0.73 -2.24 -13.17
CA VAL A 71 1.45 -2.57 -14.40
C VAL A 71 2.47 -1.45 -14.67
N PRO A 72 3.76 -1.76 -14.88
CA PRO A 72 4.77 -0.74 -15.17
C PRO A 72 4.38 0.10 -16.39
N VAL A 73 4.34 1.43 -16.22
CA VAL A 73 4.04 2.37 -17.32
C VAL A 73 5.26 3.26 -17.56
N PRO A 74 6.21 2.87 -18.43
CA PRO A 74 7.35 3.72 -18.77
C PRO A 74 6.89 5.07 -19.36
N PRO A 75 7.49 6.23 -18.98
CA PRO A 75 8.62 6.45 -18.06
C PRO A 75 8.25 6.63 -16.58
N TYR A 76 6.97 6.49 -16.23
CA TYR A 76 6.39 6.89 -14.94
C TYR A 76 6.56 5.86 -13.81
N GLY A 77 7.25 4.74 -14.06
CA GLY A 77 7.55 3.73 -13.04
C GLY A 77 6.34 2.84 -12.70
N VAL A 78 6.27 2.39 -11.44
CA VAL A 78 5.16 1.61 -10.89
C VAL A 78 4.54 2.31 -9.68
N ASP A 79 3.23 2.15 -9.52
CA ASP A 79 2.54 2.51 -8.30
C ASP A 79 2.49 1.28 -7.41
N LEU A 80 2.86 1.42 -6.14
CA LEU A 80 2.82 0.35 -5.16
C LEU A 80 1.73 0.65 -4.13
N SER A 81 0.63 -0.09 -4.22
CA SER A 81 -0.42 -0.07 -3.21
C SER A 81 -0.03 -1.01 -2.08
N VAL A 82 -0.01 -0.49 -0.86
CA VAL A 82 0.45 -1.20 0.33
C VAL A 82 -0.67 -1.23 1.36
N GLU A 83 -0.84 -2.39 1.97
CA GLU A 83 -1.70 -2.61 3.13
C GLU A 83 -0.80 -2.97 4.32
N LEU A 84 -1.02 -2.37 5.48
CA LEU A 84 -0.23 -2.58 6.69
C LEU A 84 -1.15 -2.71 7.91
N SER A 85 -0.95 -3.77 8.69
CA SER A 85 -1.73 -4.07 9.90
C SER A 85 -0.78 -4.49 11.03
N GLY A 86 -1.06 -4.06 12.25
CA GLY A 86 -0.32 -4.50 13.42
C GLY A 86 -0.73 -3.81 14.70
N GLU A 87 -0.24 -4.32 15.83
CA GLU A 87 -0.51 -3.75 17.14
C GLU A 87 0.62 -2.85 17.63
N SER A 88 0.27 -1.62 18.02
CA SER A 88 1.18 -0.67 18.65
C SER A 88 0.39 0.46 19.33
N ALA A 89 0.83 0.91 20.51
CA ALA A 89 0.30 2.11 21.16
C ALA A 89 0.90 3.43 20.62
N GLY A 90 1.90 3.32 19.73
CA GLY A 90 2.49 4.43 18.99
C GLY A 90 2.26 4.25 17.51
N TYR A 91 3.22 3.62 16.82
CA TYR A 91 3.14 3.40 15.39
C TYR A 91 3.59 2.01 14.96
N ILE A 92 3.15 1.62 13.77
CA ILE A 92 3.68 0.51 12.97
C ILE A 92 4.25 1.08 11.66
N ALA A 93 5.23 0.40 11.09
CA ALA A 93 5.84 0.87 9.86
C ALA A 93 6.26 -0.29 8.95
N VAL A 94 6.18 0.00 7.65
CA VAL A 94 6.83 -0.78 6.60
C VAL A 94 8.02 0.01 6.07
N GLY A 95 9.15 -0.66 5.95
CA GLY A 95 10.38 -0.10 5.45
C GLY A 95 10.83 -0.75 4.15
N LEU A 96 11.35 0.04 3.23
CA LEU A 96 12.04 -0.44 2.04
C LEU A 96 13.52 -0.05 2.13
N THR A 97 14.39 -1.02 1.88
CA THR A 97 15.83 -0.77 1.94
C THR A 97 16.62 -1.67 1.00
N ALA A 98 17.74 -1.15 0.50
CA ALA A 98 18.70 -1.95 -0.24
C ALA A 98 19.51 -2.86 0.70
N ASN A 99 19.85 -2.36 1.89
CA ASN A 99 20.60 -3.08 2.91
C ASN A 99 20.15 -2.62 4.30
N ALA A 100 19.70 -3.53 5.16
CA ALA A 100 19.19 -3.19 6.48
C ALA A 100 20.28 -2.84 7.51
N SER A 101 21.55 -3.14 7.22
CA SER A 101 22.70 -2.94 8.10
C SER A 101 23.50 -1.68 7.79
N GLU A 102 23.32 -1.10 6.60
CA GLU A 102 24.10 0.05 6.12
C GLU A 102 23.19 1.03 5.36
N GLY A 103 23.63 2.28 5.23
CA GLY A 103 22.89 3.30 4.48
C GLY A 103 21.58 3.67 5.15
N THR A 104 20.52 3.87 4.36
CA THR A 104 19.23 4.33 4.86
C THR A 104 18.06 3.46 4.36
N SER A 105 16.98 3.45 5.14
CA SER A 105 15.71 2.84 4.77
C SER A 105 14.64 3.91 4.69
N MET A 106 13.80 3.84 3.66
CA MET A 106 12.55 4.58 3.64
C MET A 106 11.57 3.86 4.56
N LEU A 107 10.95 4.57 5.50
CA LEU A 107 9.89 4.07 6.35
C LEU A 107 8.59 4.81 6.04
N VAL A 108 7.53 4.03 5.85
CA VAL A 108 6.16 4.54 5.78
C VAL A 108 5.44 4.15 7.06
N ILE A 109 4.94 5.14 7.78
CA ILE A 109 4.50 5.02 9.16
C ILE A 109 2.99 5.27 9.26
N CYS A 110 2.31 4.31 9.88
CA CYS A 110 0.93 4.41 10.29
C CYS A 110 0.89 4.39 11.81
N ALA A 111 0.35 5.46 12.39
CA ALA A 111 0.47 5.73 13.80
C ALA A 111 -0.86 6.11 14.42
N GLN A 112 -0.91 5.96 15.73
CA GLN A 112 -1.99 6.46 16.55
C GLN A 112 -1.46 7.36 17.65
N ASN A 113 -2.23 8.37 18.00
CA ASN A 113 -2.01 9.13 19.20
C ASN A 113 -2.88 8.58 20.33
N SER A 114 -2.31 7.68 21.14
CA SER A 114 -3.01 7.08 22.28
C SER A 114 -3.46 8.12 23.31
N SER A 115 -2.76 9.25 23.42
CA SER A 115 -3.13 10.37 24.28
C SER A 115 -4.35 11.16 23.77
N ASP A 116 -4.73 10.99 22.51
CA ASP A 116 -5.86 11.67 21.86
C ASP A 116 -6.85 10.62 21.32
N ASN A 117 -7.32 9.74 22.20
CA ASN A 117 -8.31 8.70 21.90
C ASN A 117 -7.98 7.80 20.70
N GLY A 118 -6.70 7.59 20.40
CA GLY A 118 -6.25 6.76 19.28
C GLY A 118 -6.44 7.41 17.91
N THR A 119 -6.33 8.74 17.81
CA THR A 119 -6.41 9.42 16.51
C THR A 119 -5.34 8.90 15.55
N PHE A 120 -5.77 8.50 14.35
CA PHE A 120 -4.87 8.01 13.31
C PHE A 120 -4.10 9.15 12.67
N PHE A 121 -2.81 8.93 12.43
CA PHE A 121 -2.00 9.78 11.60
C PHE A 121 -0.97 9.01 10.78
N PHE A 122 -0.52 9.65 9.71
CA PHE A 122 0.42 9.08 8.75
C PHE A 122 1.66 9.97 8.62
N ARG A 123 2.83 9.35 8.49
CA ARG A 123 4.11 10.02 8.22
C ARG A 123 5.03 9.16 7.37
N THR A 124 5.94 9.81 6.66
CA THR A 124 7.08 9.16 6.00
C THR A 124 8.37 9.64 6.64
N MET A 125 9.27 8.70 6.91
CA MET A 125 10.54 8.93 7.58
C MET A 125 11.64 8.21 6.82
N GLN A 126 12.86 8.70 6.93
CA GLN A 126 14.06 7.97 6.57
C GLN A 126 14.73 7.51 7.87
N ARG A 127 15.06 6.22 7.94
CA ARG A 127 15.87 5.64 9.01
C ARG A 127 17.31 5.56 8.54
N ASN A 128 18.24 6.04 9.36
CA ASN A 128 19.64 5.66 9.23
C ASN A 128 19.83 4.28 9.86
N ASN A 129 20.36 3.34 9.07
CA ASN A 129 20.42 1.93 9.45
C ASN A 129 21.48 1.63 10.49
N THR A 130 22.46 2.52 10.65
CA THR A 130 23.57 2.36 11.59
C THR A 130 23.22 2.85 13.00
N ASP A 131 22.52 3.98 13.12
CA ASP A 131 22.24 4.64 14.41
C ASP A 131 20.75 4.65 14.80
N ASN A 132 19.86 4.11 13.96
CA ASN A 132 18.41 4.10 14.12
C ASN A 132 17.74 5.48 14.14
N MET A 133 18.46 6.56 13.79
CA MET A 133 17.90 7.90 13.79
C MET A 133 16.83 8.02 12.70
N LEU A 134 15.67 8.57 13.07
CA LEU A 134 14.57 8.86 12.16
C LEU A 134 14.58 10.34 11.76
N THR A 135 14.61 10.59 10.46
CA THR A 135 14.54 11.93 9.89
C THR A 135 13.29 12.05 9.02
N PRO A 136 12.47 13.10 9.16
CA PRO A 136 11.35 13.34 8.26
C PRO A 136 11.79 13.39 6.80
N THR A 137 11.03 12.71 5.94
CA THR A 137 11.29 12.70 4.50
C THR A 137 10.00 12.93 3.77
N GLU A 138 10.04 13.85 2.81
CA GLU A 138 8.88 14.19 1.99
C GLU A 138 8.77 13.18 0.84
N THR A 139 8.06 12.08 1.11
CA THR A 139 7.73 11.07 0.10
C THR A 139 6.30 11.28 -0.34
N ARG A 140 6.08 11.35 -1.67
CA ARG A 140 4.71 11.43 -2.19
C ARG A 140 4.00 10.10 -1.93
N VAL A 141 2.86 10.16 -1.26
CA VAL A 141 1.97 9.02 -1.02
C VAL A 141 0.54 9.51 -1.27
N LYS A 142 -0.29 8.68 -1.90
CA LYS A 142 -1.70 8.98 -2.20
C LYS A 142 -2.61 7.92 -1.58
N GLU A 143 -3.91 8.20 -1.58
CA GLU A 143 -4.95 7.24 -1.17
C GLU A 143 -4.76 6.71 0.27
N ILE A 144 -4.19 7.53 1.15
CA ILE A 144 -3.94 7.15 2.54
C ILE A 144 -5.28 6.99 3.26
N ARG A 145 -5.52 5.78 3.78
CA ARG A 145 -6.63 5.47 4.66
C ARG A 145 -6.10 4.74 5.88
N GLY A 146 -6.67 5.04 7.03
CA GLY A 146 -6.24 4.49 8.30
C GLY A 146 -7.42 4.20 9.20
N MET A 147 -7.25 3.19 10.03
CA MET A 147 -8.18 2.82 11.09
C MET A 147 -7.40 2.41 12.34
N VAL A 148 -7.90 2.85 13.49
CA VAL A 148 -7.38 2.47 14.80
C VAL A 148 -8.52 1.88 15.63
N ASN A 149 -8.33 0.67 16.15
CA ASN A 149 -9.26 0.01 17.08
C ASN A 149 -8.48 -0.54 18.28
N GLY A 150 -8.49 0.20 19.39
CA GLY A 150 -7.57 -0.04 20.50
C GLY A 150 -6.12 0.11 20.03
N ASN A 151 -5.29 -0.92 20.24
CA ASN A 151 -3.90 -0.90 19.78
C ASN A 151 -3.71 -1.39 18.34
N MET A 152 -4.77 -1.88 17.70
CA MET A 152 -4.70 -2.37 16.33
C MET A 152 -4.74 -1.18 15.37
N ILE A 153 -3.66 -1.01 14.60
CA ILE A 153 -3.53 -0.01 13.55
C ILE A 153 -3.62 -0.75 12.21
N LYS A 154 -4.52 -0.28 11.34
CA LYS A 154 -4.64 -0.74 9.95
C LYS A 154 -4.55 0.47 9.03
N CYS A 155 -3.77 0.37 7.97
CA CYS A 155 -3.72 1.41 6.97
C CYS A 155 -3.46 0.85 5.58
N GLU A 156 -3.93 1.59 4.59
CA GLU A 156 -3.61 1.37 3.19
C GLU A 156 -3.18 2.69 2.57
N PHE A 157 -2.27 2.62 1.61
CA PHE A 157 -1.75 3.79 0.90
C PHE A 157 -1.09 3.36 -0.39
N THR A 158 -0.92 4.29 -1.32
CA THR A 158 -0.24 4.04 -2.59
C THR A 158 0.99 4.93 -2.71
N VAL A 159 2.16 4.33 -2.92
CA VAL A 159 3.41 5.06 -3.24
C VAL A 159 3.54 5.11 -4.77
N PRO A 160 3.35 6.28 -5.41
CA PRO A 160 3.39 6.39 -6.84
C PRO A 160 4.81 6.53 -7.38
N ASN A 161 4.98 6.22 -8.66
CA ASN A 161 6.22 6.46 -9.41
C ASN A 161 7.48 5.82 -8.78
N LEU A 162 7.33 4.68 -8.10
CA LEU A 162 8.49 3.91 -7.67
C LEU A 162 9.31 3.55 -8.92
N ASN A 163 10.61 3.81 -8.85
CA ASN A 163 11.55 3.60 -9.95
C ASN A 163 11.26 4.44 -11.22
N ALA A 164 10.56 5.57 -11.10
CA ALA A 164 10.48 6.55 -12.19
C ALA A 164 11.85 7.21 -12.41
N SER A 165 12.62 6.69 -13.36
CA SER A 165 13.81 7.33 -13.88
C SER A 165 13.91 7.09 -15.37
N ASN A 166 14.32 8.12 -16.11
CA ASN A 166 14.57 8.08 -17.56
C ASN A 166 15.75 7.16 -17.95
N ILE A 167 16.36 6.48 -16.98
CA ILE A 167 17.56 5.64 -17.15
C ILE A 167 17.20 4.25 -16.64
N ARG A 168 17.07 3.33 -17.59
CA ARG A 168 16.77 1.93 -17.35
C ARG A 168 17.76 1.32 -16.36
N SER A 169 17.23 0.78 -15.28
CA SER A 169 17.59 -0.58 -14.89
C SER A 169 16.31 -1.30 -14.49
N SER A 170 16.03 -2.39 -15.19
CA SER A 170 14.99 -3.37 -14.85
C SER A 170 15.26 -4.11 -13.53
N GLU A 171 16.23 -3.66 -12.73
CA GLU A 171 16.68 -4.29 -11.47
C GLU A 171 16.35 -3.45 -10.21
N ALA A 172 15.83 -2.22 -10.35
CA ALA A 172 15.62 -1.32 -9.21
C ALA A 172 14.28 -1.50 -8.44
N THR A 173 13.64 -2.68 -8.56
CA THR A 173 12.39 -3.01 -7.85
C THR A 173 12.58 -4.09 -6.80
N THR A 174 13.82 -4.53 -6.59
CA THR A 174 14.18 -5.49 -5.57
C THR A 174 14.57 -4.77 -4.28
N PHE A 175 13.79 -4.97 -3.21
CA PHE A 175 14.05 -4.35 -1.91
C PHE A 175 13.94 -5.38 -0.79
N SER A 176 14.71 -5.20 0.28
CA SER A 176 14.42 -5.85 1.55
C SER A 176 13.28 -5.08 2.22
N VAL A 177 12.24 -5.80 2.64
CA VAL A 177 11.09 -5.24 3.33
C VAL A 177 11.29 -5.42 4.83
N LEU A 178 11.16 -4.32 5.56
CA LEU A 178 11.27 -4.27 7.00
C LEU A 178 9.89 -4.03 7.60
N LEU A 179 9.53 -4.76 8.65
CA LEU A 179 8.36 -4.45 9.46
C LEU A 179 8.79 -4.21 10.89
N GLY A 180 8.18 -3.21 11.51
CA GLY A 180 8.42 -2.92 12.90
C GLY A 180 7.39 -1.97 13.49
N ASN A 181 7.64 -1.60 14.73
CA ASN A 181 6.84 -0.64 15.47
C ASN A 181 7.72 0.33 16.26
N GLY A 182 7.09 1.32 16.89
CA GLY A 182 7.77 2.21 17.82
C GLY A 182 6.77 3.02 18.62
N SER A 183 7.28 3.75 19.61
CA SER A 183 6.45 4.60 20.47
C SER A 183 6.15 5.94 19.80
N PHE A 184 5.07 6.59 20.26
CA PHE A 184 4.78 7.99 19.95
C PHE A 184 4.25 8.63 21.24
N ASP A 185 4.84 9.75 21.65
CA ASP A 185 4.50 10.45 22.90
C ASP A 185 3.50 11.61 22.70
N GLY A 186 2.98 11.77 21.49
CA GLY A 186 2.14 12.90 21.10
C GLY A 186 2.90 13.98 20.34
N SER A 187 4.23 13.97 20.34
CA SER A 187 5.08 14.94 19.63
C SER A 187 6.15 14.29 18.76
N VAL A 188 6.87 13.29 19.30
CA VAL A 188 8.05 12.69 18.68
C VAL A 188 7.85 11.19 18.50
N LEU A 189 8.28 10.68 17.34
CA LEU A 189 8.36 9.24 17.10
C LEU A 189 9.59 8.69 17.82
N GLY A 190 9.41 7.62 18.59
CA GLY A 190 10.50 6.85 19.17
C GLY A 190 11.30 6.09 18.12
N ALA A 191 12.34 5.39 18.56
CA ALA A 191 13.17 4.57 17.68
C ALA A 191 12.34 3.46 17.01
N PHE A 192 12.67 3.17 15.74
CA PHE A 192 12.07 2.06 15.01
C PHE A 192 12.62 0.72 15.51
N ASN A 193 11.74 -0.07 16.12
CA ASN A 193 12.02 -1.42 16.56
C ASN A 193 11.74 -2.40 15.41
N LEU A 194 12.80 -2.93 14.81
CA LEU A 194 12.72 -3.89 13.71
C LEU A 194 12.28 -5.27 14.24
N LEU A 195 11.11 -5.73 13.81
CA LEU A 195 10.56 -7.04 14.22
C LEU A 195 10.69 -8.10 13.12
N PHE A 196 10.76 -7.67 11.87
CA PHE A 196 10.91 -8.55 10.72
C PHE A 196 11.71 -7.86 9.61
N GLY A 197 12.63 -8.59 8.99
CA GLY A 197 13.34 -8.17 7.79
C GLY A 197 13.37 -9.31 6.77
N SER A 198 12.91 -9.05 5.55
CA SER A 198 12.93 -10.03 4.48
C SER A 198 14.32 -10.11 3.83
N LYS A 199 14.55 -11.19 3.06
CA LYS A 199 15.53 -11.15 1.97
C LYS A 199 15.07 -10.16 0.88
N PRO A 200 15.93 -9.74 -0.06
CA PRO A 200 15.49 -8.89 -1.17
C PRO A 200 14.32 -9.54 -1.94
N LEU A 201 13.23 -8.79 -2.14
CA LEU A 201 12.00 -9.22 -2.82
C LEU A 201 11.77 -8.33 -4.04
N ASP A 202 11.42 -8.93 -5.18
CA ASP A 202 10.96 -8.18 -6.36
C ASP A 202 9.49 -7.75 -6.15
N LEU A 203 9.29 -6.46 -5.89
CA LEU A 203 7.97 -5.91 -5.57
C LEU A 203 6.99 -5.91 -6.75
N ILE A 204 7.46 -6.12 -7.98
CA ILE A 204 6.62 -6.18 -9.19
C ILE A 204 6.15 -7.60 -9.50
N LYS A 205 6.82 -8.63 -8.94
CA LYS A 205 6.54 -10.03 -9.24
C LYS A 205 6.32 -10.85 -7.97
N PRO A 206 5.12 -10.80 -7.37
CA PRO A 206 4.83 -11.52 -6.12
C PRO A 206 5.16 -13.02 -6.22
N ASP A 207 4.81 -13.67 -7.33
CA ASP A 207 5.01 -15.11 -7.55
C ASP A 207 6.49 -15.52 -7.63
N SER A 208 7.36 -14.60 -8.06
CA SER A 208 8.80 -14.88 -8.21
C SER A 208 9.55 -14.91 -6.88
N ASN A 209 8.92 -14.45 -5.79
CA ASN A 209 9.52 -14.39 -4.46
C ASN A 209 9.30 -15.68 -3.65
N VAL A 210 8.44 -16.59 -4.14
CA VAL A 210 8.24 -17.91 -3.53
C VAL A 210 9.26 -18.87 -4.14
N PRO A 211 10.02 -19.64 -3.34
CA PRO A 211 10.88 -20.69 -3.89
C PRO A 211 10.04 -21.62 -4.80
N PRO A 212 10.56 -22.07 -5.95
CA PRO A 212 9.86 -23.05 -6.77
C PRO A 212 9.51 -24.23 -5.88
N THR A 213 8.21 -24.51 -5.74
CA THR A 213 7.78 -25.78 -5.13
C THR A 213 8.36 -26.86 -6.01
N ALA A 214 9.36 -27.60 -5.51
CA ALA A 214 9.92 -28.73 -6.25
C ALA A 214 8.76 -29.62 -6.66
N ALA A 215 8.67 -29.92 -7.96
CA ALA A 215 7.72 -30.88 -8.48
C ALA A 215 7.82 -32.17 -7.64
N PRO A 216 6.71 -32.85 -7.31
CA PRO A 216 6.77 -34.09 -6.54
C PRO A 216 7.56 -35.12 -7.34
N THR A 217 8.83 -35.31 -7.00
CA THR A 217 9.62 -36.45 -7.45
C THR A 217 9.15 -37.66 -6.65
N THR A 218 8.13 -38.35 -7.18
CA THR A 218 7.89 -39.75 -6.82
C THR A 218 9.08 -40.58 -7.28
N THR A 219 10.03 -40.82 -6.37
CA THR A 219 10.95 -41.94 -6.48
C THR A 219 11.25 -42.44 -5.08
N ALA A 220 10.43 -43.37 -4.62
CA ALA A 220 10.70 -44.15 -3.42
C ALA A 220 11.94 -45.04 -3.66
N PRO A 221 12.91 -45.13 -2.73
CA PRO A 221 13.97 -46.12 -2.80
C PRO A 221 13.44 -47.46 -2.30
N ILE A 222 13.41 -48.46 -3.18
CA ILE A 222 13.21 -49.86 -2.79
C ILE A 222 14.58 -50.44 -2.47
N SER A 223 14.84 -50.70 -1.19
CA SER A 223 15.93 -51.57 -0.75
C SER A 223 15.54 -53.02 -1.04
N ASN A 224 16.33 -53.72 -1.86
CA ASN A 224 16.81 -55.07 -1.55
C ASN A 224 17.76 -55.60 -2.63
N THR A 225 18.95 -55.98 -2.18
CA THR A 225 19.88 -56.89 -2.84
C THR A 225 19.26 -58.29 -2.90
N THR A 226 19.49 -59.05 -3.98
CA THR A 226 19.96 -60.47 -4.00
C THR A 226 19.70 -61.16 -5.36
N ILE A 227 20.80 -61.45 -6.08
CA ILE A 227 21.14 -62.63 -6.92
C ILE A 227 20.28 -62.97 -8.17
N MET A 228 20.97 -62.94 -9.33
CA MET A 228 20.61 -63.52 -10.65
C MET A 228 20.77 -65.06 -10.62
N PRO A 229 20.03 -65.86 -11.44
CA PRO A 229 20.53 -66.12 -12.81
C PRO A 229 19.49 -66.45 -13.93
N SER A 230 19.94 -66.14 -15.16
CA SER A 230 19.78 -66.83 -16.46
C SER A 230 18.45 -66.96 -17.22
N ASN A 231 18.49 -66.37 -18.43
CA ASN A 231 17.91 -66.76 -19.74
C ASN A 231 16.45 -67.23 -19.84
N THR A 232 15.64 -66.47 -20.59
CA THR A 232 14.91 -67.00 -21.76
C THR A 232 14.39 -65.90 -22.69
N THR A 233 14.21 -66.30 -23.93
CA THR A 233 13.95 -65.58 -25.19
C THR A 233 12.65 -64.77 -25.27
N MET A 234 12.69 -63.72 -26.09
CA MET A 234 11.56 -62.89 -26.57
C MET A 234 10.42 -63.73 -27.20
N PRO A 235 9.17 -63.22 -27.25
CA PRO A 235 8.73 -62.72 -28.56
C PRO A 235 7.87 -61.43 -28.51
N SER A 236 7.72 -60.89 -29.71
CA SER A 236 7.22 -59.58 -30.12
C SER A 236 5.70 -59.41 -30.14
N ASN A 237 5.30 -58.14 -30.20
CA ASN A 237 4.07 -57.56 -30.78
C ASN A 237 2.70 -57.89 -30.17
N THR A 238 2.06 -56.85 -29.61
CA THR A 238 0.68 -56.53 -30.01
C THR A 238 0.49 -55.02 -30.16
N THR A 239 0.02 -54.64 -31.34
CA THR A 239 -0.39 -53.30 -31.78
C THR A 239 -1.77 -52.93 -31.23
N MET A 240 -1.87 -51.69 -30.71
CA MET A 240 -2.97 -50.68 -30.64
C MET A 240 -4.46 -51.08 -30.85
N PRO A 241 -5.42 -50.35 -30.22
CA PRO A 241 -5.86 -49.11 -30.88
C PRO A 241 -6.12 -47.90 -29.97
N SER A 242 -5.89 -46.73 -30.57
CA SER A 242 -6.36 -45.40 -30.16
C SER A 242 -7.85 -45.19 -30.47
N ASN A 243 -8.39 -44.14 -29.86
CA ASN A 243 -9.64 -43.41 -30.09
C ASN A 243 -10.86 -43.79 -29.24
N THR A 244 -11.17 -42.89 -28.31
CA THR A 244 -12.56 -42.51 -28.05
C THR A 244 -12.66 -41.00 -28.18
N THR A 245 -13.43 -40.58 -29.17
CA THR A 245 -13.79 -39.20 -29.51
C THR A 245 -14.73 -38.58 -28.49
N MET A 246 -14.58 -37.26 -28.30
CA MET A 246 -15.42 -36.33 -27.53
C MET A 246 -16.94 -36.44 -27.80
N PRO A 247 -17.76 -35.89 -26.89
CA PRO A 247 -18.85 -35.02 -27.29
C PRO A 247 -18.63 -33.58 -26.82
N SER A 248 -18.73 -32.65 -27.77
CA SER A 248 -18.82 -31.20 -27.57
C SER A 248 -20.27 -30.74 -27.40
N ASN A 249 -20.40 -29.56 -26.78
CA ASN A 249 -21.55 -28.64 -26.73
C ASN A 249 -22.68 -28.91 -25.73
N THR A 250 -22.76 -28.01 -24.75
CA THR A 250 -24.03 -27.46 -24.27
C THR A 250 -23.94 -25.93 -24.36
N THR A 251 -24.76 -25.35 -25.23
CA THR A 251 -24.96 -23.91 -25.44
C THR A 251 -25.93 -23.33 -24.41
N MET A 252 -25.70 -22.06 -24.04
CA MET A 252 -26.48 -21.21 -23.12
C MET A 252 -28.00 -21.15 -23.38
N PRO A 253 -28.79 -20.68 -22.39
CA PRO A 253 -29.85 -19.72 -22.61
C PRO A 253 -29.44 -18.29 -22.23
N SER A 254 -29.79 -17.34 -23.09
CA SER A 254 -29.60 -15.89 -22.94
C SER A 254 -30.81 -15.21 -22.27
N ASN A 255 -30.51 -14.07 -21.64
CA ASN A 255 -31.37 -12.93 -21.32
C ASN A 255 -32.58 -13.10 -20.39
N THR A 256 -32.48 -12.43 -19.23
CA THR A 256 -33.63 -11.80 -18.59
C THR A 256 -33.35 -10.30 -18.45
N THR A 257 -34.26 -9.51 -19.00
CA THR A 257 -34.28 -8.05 -19.12
C THR A 257 -34.48 -7.33 -17.78
N MET A 258 -33.81 -6.17 -17.63
CA MET A 258 -34.03 -5.17 -16.58
C MET A 258 -35.47 -4.61 -16.56
N PRO A 259 -35.93 -4.08 -15.42
CA PRO A 259 -36.76 -2.89 -15.40
C PRO A 259 -35.94 -1.64 -14.99
N SER A 260 -36.15 -0.56 -15.74
CA SER A 260 -35.55 0.76 -15.54
C SER A 260 -36.40 1.65 -14.61
N ASN A 261 -35.71 2.65 -14.06
CA ASN A 261 -36.17 3.93 -13.51
C ASN A 261 -36.87 3.97 -12.14
N THR A 262 -36.13 4.55 -11.18
CA THR A 262 -36.73 5.53 -10.26
C THR A 262 -35.83 6.77 -10.24
N THR A 263 -36.46 7.91 -10.55
CA THR A 263 -35.91 9.25 -10.66
C THR A 263 -35.53 9.86 -9.30
N MET A 264 -34.52 10.73 -9.35
CA MET A 264 -33.93 11.51 -8.25
C MET A 264 -34.95 12.36 -7.46
N PRO A 265 -34.53 12.84 -6.28
CA PRO A 265 -34.68 14.26 -5.98
C PRO A 265 -33.33 14.95 -5.74
N ASN A 266 -33.19 16.12 -6.38
CA ASN A 266 -32.19 17.15 -6.10
C ASN A 266 -32.04 17.39 -4.60
N ASN A 267 -30.81 17.41 -4.10
CA ASN A 267 -30.51 18.15 -2.88
C ASN A 267 -29.74 19.42 -3.23
N SER A 268 -30.49 20.52 -3.19
CA SER A 268 -30.02 21.89 -3.27
C SER A 268 -29.17 22.23 -2.05
N GLY A 269 -28.00 22.82 -2.29
CA GLY A 269 -27.36 23.80 -1.39
C GLY A 269 -27.09 23.40 0.06
N ALA A 270 -25.88 22.93 0.35
CA ALA A 270 -25.25 23.11 1.66
C ALA A 270 -23.85 23.69 1.45
N LEU A 271 -23.75 25.03 1.48
CA LEU A 271 -22.48 25.73 1.59
C LEU A 271 -21.85 25.38 2.95
N GLN A 272 -20.57 24.98 2.93
CA GLN A 272 -19.76 24.82 4.14
C GLN A 272 -19.83 26.07 5.04
N PRO A 273 -19.90 25.93 6.37
CA PRO A 273 -20.01 27.06 7.30
C PRO A 273 -18.81 28.03 7.27
N HIS A 274 -17.69 27.65 6.65
CA HIS A 274 -16.52 28.53 6.49
C HIS A 274 -16.65 29.50 5.30
N ALA A 275 -17.47 29.20 4.29
CA ALA A 275 -17.65 30.06 3.12
C ALA A 275 -18.57 31.25 3.39
N VAL A 276 -19.56 31.09 4.29
CA VAL A 276 -20.53 32.15 4.63
C VAL A 276 -19.89 33.24 5.49
N LEU A 277 -18.93 32.89 6.35
CA LEU A 277 -18.24 33.86 7.21
C LEU A 277 -17.31 34.80 6.41
N LEU A 278 -16.71 34.30 5.33
CA LEU A 278 -15.87 35.08 4.42
C LEU A 278 -16.68 36.03 3.53
N LEU A 279 -17.88 35.64 3.11
CA LEU A 279 -18.74 36.53 2.30
C LEU A 279 -19.34 37.68 3.13
N LEU A 280 -19.69 37.43 4.39
CA LEU A 280 -20.19 38.48 5.30
C LEU A 280 -19.12 39.52 5.65
N SER A 281 -17.86 39.12 5.84
CA SER A 281 -16.78 40.06 6.15
C SER A 281 -16.43 40.98 4.96
N VAL A 282 -16.44 40.43 3.73
CA VAL A 282 -16.19 41.20 2.50
C VAL A 282 -17.34 42.19 2.22
N LEU A 283 -18.59 41.80 2.48
CA LEU A 283 -19.75 42.69 2.28
C LEU A 283 -19.78 43.84 3.29
N THR A 284 -19.43 43.59 4.56
CA THR A 284 -19.35 44.66 5.59
C THR A 284 -18.24 45.65 5.32
N LEU A 285 -17.10 45.21 4.78
CA LEU A 285 -15.98 46.09 4.45
C LEU A 285 -16.29 46.96 3.21
N SER A 286 -17.04 46.42 2.24
CA SER A 286 -17.49 47.13 1.05
C SER A 286 -18.46 48.28 1.34
N VAL A 287 -19.28 48.13 2.39
CA VAL A 287 -20.25 49.16 2.82
C VAL A 287 -19.60 50.24 3.67
N LEU A 288 -18.58 49.92 4.47
CA LEU A 288 -17.82 50.93 5.22
C LEU A 288 -16.92 51.81 4.35
N LEU A 289 -16.47 51.33 3.17
CA LEU A 289 -15.64 52.11 2.24
C LEU A 289 -16.45 52.98 1.24
N ARG A 290 -17.78 53.05 1.37
CA ARG A 290 -18.65 53.92 0.56
C ARG A 290 -19.37 55.01 1.35
N VAL A 291 -18.84 55.39 2.52
CA VAL A 291 -19.21 56.61 3.25
C VAL A 291 -18.00 57.52 3.35
#